data_AF-A0A1G4U013-F1
#
_entry.id   AF-A0A1G4U013-F1
#
_cell.length_a   1.000
_cell.length_b   1.000
_cell.length_c   1.000
_cell.angle_alpha   90.00
_cell.angle_beta   90.00
_cell.angle_gamma   90.00
#
_symmetry.space_group_name_H-M   'P 1'
#
loop_
_entity.id
_entity.type
_entity.pdbx_description
1 polymer ?
#
loop_
_entity_poly.entity_id
_entity_poly.type
_entity_poly.pdbx_seq_one_letter_code
_entity_poly.pdbx_strand_id
1 'polypeptide(L)' 'MSMRLNNAFPQKAIITAVQDQKTALAYIPLADFETGYIESTVTLHPEMVGWEAIVVFVNGDRNQGVIVGVIRE' A
#
# COMPACT_ATOMS: atom_id res chain seq x y z
N MET A 1 21.90 -15.74 -3.44
CA MET A 1 21.08 -15.11 -4.49
C MET A 1 20.17 -14.10 -3.83
N SER A 2 20.41 -12.80 -4.03
CA SER A 2 19.44 -11.76 -3.62
C SER A 2 18.27 -11.82 -4.59
N MET A 3 17.10 -12.24 -4.11
CA MET A 3 15.86 -12.14 -4.86
C MET A 3 15.59 -10.64 -5.03
N ARG A 4 15.90 -10.09 -6.21
CA ARG A 4 15.44 -8.73 -6.56
C ARG A 4 13.91 -8.81 -6.65
N LEU A 5 13.23 -8.38 -5.59
CA LEU A 5 11.78 -8.22 -5.58
C LEU A 5 11.41 -7.32 -6.76
N ASN A 6 10.63 -7.88 -7.71
CA ASN A 6 10.09 -7.09 -8.79
C ASN A 6 8.93 -6.26 -8.23
N ASN A 7 9.24 -5.02 -7.84
CA ASN A 7 8.27 -4.09 -7.28
C ASN A 7 7.18 -3.67 -8.27
N ALA A 8 7.30 -4.03 -9.57
CA ALA A 8 6.29 -3.69 -10.58
C ALA A 8 4.99 -4.51 -10.47
N PHE A 9 4.96 -5.56 -9.65
CA PHE A 9 3.74 -6.33 -9.41
C PHE A 9 2.93 -5.77 -8.24
N PRO A 10 1.59 -5.85 -8.29
CA PRO A 10 0.73 -5.55 -7.14
C PRO A 10 1.17 -6.34 -5.90
N GLN A 11 1.22 -5.66 -4.76
CA GLN A 11 1.63 -6.21 -3.47
C GLN A 11 0.45 -6.19 -2.51
N LYS A 12 0.31 -7.24 -1.70
CA LYS A 12 -0.57 -7.17 -0.52
C LYS A 12 0.11 -6.30 0.53
N ALA A 13 -0.65 -5.40 1.13
CA ALA A 13 -0.21 -4.49 2.18
C ALA A 13 -1.22 -4.47 3.34
N ILE A 14 -0.85 -3.83 4.44
CA ILE A 14 -1.69 -3.56 5.60
C ILE A 14 -1.73 -2.05 5.78
N ILE A 15 -2.91 -1.45 5.84
CA ILE A 15 -3.04 0.00 6.12
C ILE A 15 -2.61 0.25 7.57
N THR A 16 -1.65 1.14 7.77
CA THR A 16 -1.09 1.44 9.09
C THR A 16 -1.50 2.81 9.62
N ALA A 17 -1.83 3.75 8.72
CA ALA A 17 -2.40 5.04 9.07
C ALA A 17 -3.24 5.59 7.91
N VAL A 18 -4.30 6.34 8.20
CA VAL A 18 -5.10 7.07 7.23
C VAL A 18 -4.98 8.56 7.53
N GLN A 19 -4.51 9.35 6.57
CA GLN A 19 -4.37 10.80 6.71
C GLN A 19 -5.68 11.51 6.40
N ASP A 20 -6.31 11.11 5.29
CA ASP A 20 -7.56 11.63 4.79
C ASP A 20 -8.25 10.58 3.91
N GLN A 21 -9.33 10.96 3.23
CA GLN A 21 -10.13 10.05 2.40
C GLN A 21 -9.39 9.52 1.16
N LYS A 22 -8.19 10.02 0.85
CA LYS A 22 -7.42 9.69 -0.36
C LYS A 22 -5.97 9.34 -0.10
N THR A 23 -5.49 9.41 1.14
CA THR A 23 -4.08 9.15 1.44
C THR A 23 -3.90 8.32 2.72
N ALA A 24 -3.03 7.31 2.65
CA ALA A 24 -2.71 6.42 3.76
C ALA A 24 -1.26 5.92 3.72
N LEU A 25 -0.78 5.43 4.87
CA LEU A 25 0.41 4.60 4.98
C LEU A 25 0.02 3.13 4.84
N ALA A 26 0.90 2.35 4.23
CA ALA A 26 0.74 0.93 4.12
C ALA A 26 2.06 0.19 4.35
N TYR A 27 1.99 -0.86 5.17
CA TYR A 27 3.08 -1.80 5.37
C TYR A 27 2.98 -2.93 4.36
N ILE A 28 4.09 -3.26 3.67
CA ILE A 28 4.17 -4.36 2.70
C ILE A 28 4.98 -5.51 3.32
N PRO A 29 4.32 -6.59 3.81
CA PRO A 29 5.01 -7.65 4.54
C PRO A 29 6.05 -8.41 3.72
N LEU A 30 5.81 -8.60 2.42
CA LEU A 30 6.73 -9.34 1.56
C LEU A 30 8.09 -8.63 1.40
N ALA A 31 8.09 -7.30 1.48
CA ALA A 31 9.26 -6.47 1.26
C ALA A 31 9.83 -5.87 2.56
N ASP A 32 9.20 -6.13 3.71
CA ASP A 32 9.51 -5.51 5.00
C ASP A 32 9.68 -3.99 4.86
N PHE A 33 8.66 -3.35 4.28
CA PHE A 33 8.71 -1.96 3.85
C PHE A 33 7.44 -1.21 4.25
N GLU A 34 7.61 -0.11 4.96
CA GLU A 34 6.55 0.88 5.23
C GLU A 34 6.58 1.94 4.13
N THR A 35 5.44 2.21 3.50
CA THR A 35 5.35 3.29 2.52
C THR A 35 5.42 4.66 3.21
N GLY A 36 5.68 5.71 2.42
CA GLY A 36 5.20 7.04 2.79
C GLY A 36 3.68 7.13 2.64
N TYR A 37 3.14 8.33 2.83
CA TYR A 37 1.74 8.60 2.52
C TYR A 37 1.52 8.47 1.01
N ILE A 38 0.73 7.47 0.62
CA ILE A 38 0.45 7.12 -0.77
C ILE A 38 -1.03 7.35 -1.09
N GLU A 39 -1.30 7.72 -2.34
CA GLU A 39 -2.66 7.95 -2.81
C GLU A 39 -3.48 6.65 -2.87
N SER A 40 -4.80 6.80 -2.78
CA SER A 40 -5.77 5.71 -2.91
C SER A 40 -6.81 6.00 -3.98
N THR A 41 -7.08 5.00 -4.81
CA THR A 41 -8.17 5.04 -5.79
C THR A 41 -9.54 4.84 -5.13
N VAL A 42 -9.59 4.24 -3.94
CA VAL A 42 -10.81 4.06 -3.15
C VAL A 42 -10.98 5.21 -2.15
N THR A 43 -12.13 5.26 -1.47
CA THR A 43 -12.34 6.19 -0.34
C THR A 43 -11.84 5.51 0.92
N LEU A 44 -10.95 6.18 1.64
CA LEU A 44 -10.38 5.69 2.89
C LEU A 44 -11.14 6.24 4.10
N HIS A 45 -11.19 5.42 5.15
CA HIS A 45 -11.78 5.78 6.42
C HIS A 45 -10.85 5.39 7.58
N PRO A 46 -10.83 6.14 8.71
CA PRO A 46 -9.92 5.86 9.83
C PRO A 46 -10.00 4.44 10.40
N GLU A 47 -11.18 3.81 10.36
CA GLU A 47 -11.40 2.43 10.79
C GLU A 47 -10.71 1.37 9.93
N MET A 48 -10.25 1.75 8.73
CA MET A 48 -9.51 0.85 7.82
C MET A 48 -8.07 0.61 8.26
N VAL A 49 -7.58 1.27 9.31
CA VAL A 49 -6.28 0.96 9.90
C VAL A 49 -6.28 -0.50 10.38
N GLY A 50 -5.30 -1.27 9.92
CA GLY A 50 -5.17 -2.71 10.11
C GLY A 50 -5.84 -3.56 9.03
N TRP A 51 -6.58 -2.97 8.08
CA TRP A 51 -7.17 -3.70 6.97
C TRP A 51 -6.12 -4.04 5.91
N GLU A 52 -6.33 -5.14 5.19
CA GLU A 52 -5.44 -5.50 4.09
C GLU A 52 -5.76 -4.63 2.87
N ALA A 53 -4.77 -4.35 2.04
CA ALA A 53 -4.91 -3.57 0.83
C ALA A 53 -4.05 -4.14 -0.30
N ILE A 54 -4.36 -3.73 -1.53
CA ILE A 54 -3.49 -3.96 -2.68
C ILE A 54 -2.81 -2.64 -3.03
N VAL A 55 -1.48 -2.66 -3.02
CA VAL A 55 -0.63 -1.53 -3.41
C VAL A 55 0.08 -1.87 -4.72
N VAL A 56 0.09 -0.92 -5.64
CA VAL A 56 0.87 -1.00 -6.89
C VAL A 56 1.92 0.11 -6.85
N PHE A 57 3.13 -0.21 -7.28
CA PHE A 57 4.19 0.78 -7.48
C PHE A 57 4.28 1.14 -8.96
N VAL A 58 4.03 2.41 -9.28
CA VAL A 58 4.05 2.89 -10.66
C VAL A 58 5.47 2.72 -11.22
N ASN A 59 5.59 2.02 -12.35
CA ASN A 59 6.88 1.65 -12.96
C ASN A 59 7.84 0.88 -12.01
N GLY A 60 7.32 0.29 -10.93
CA GLY A 60 8.13 -0.36 -9.89
C GLY A 60 8.89 0.60 -8.96
N ASP A 61 8.62 1.91 -9.00
CA ASP A 61 9.19 2.90 -8.07
C ASP A 61 8.49 2.82 -6.71
N ARG A 62 9.24 2.44 -5.67
CA ARG A 62 8.73 2.32 -4.30
C ARG A 62 8.25 3.64 -3.70
N ASN A 63 8.68 4.77 -4.26
CA ASN A 63 8.25 6.10 -3.83
C ASN A 63 6.93 6.54 -4.51
N GLN A 64 6.43 5.76 -5.47
CA GLN A 64 5.20 6.03 -6.21
C GLN A 64 4.20 4.89 -6.02
N GLY A 65 3.91 4.58 -4.75
CA GLY A 65 2.88 3.62 -4.40
C GLY A 65 1.47 4.21 -4.57
N VAL A 66 0.51 3.35 -4.93
CA VAL A 66 -0.92 3.68 -4.97
C VAL A 66 -1.71 2.50 -4.41
N ILE A 67 -2.61 2.78 -3.46
CA ILE A 67 -3.61 1.81 -3.01
C ILE A 67 -4.68 1.71 -4.09
N VAL A 68 -4.83 0.52 -4.68
CA VAL A 68 -5.80 0.27 -5.76
C VAL A 68 -7.04 -0.50 -5.30
N GLY A 69 -7.02 -1.01 -4.06
CA GLY A 69 -8.13 -1.72 -3.45
C GLY A 69 -7.86 -2.05 -1.99
N VAL A 70 -8.93 -2.29 -1.23
CA VAL A 70 -8.90 -2.68 0.18
C VAL A 70 -9.63 -4.01 0.32
N ILE A 71 -9.03 -4.94 1.07
CA ILE A 71 -9.47 -6.32 1.25
C ILE A 71 -9.74 -6.51 2.74
N ARG A 72 -10.97 -6.16 3.17
CA ARG A 72 -11.68 -6.62 4.38
C ARG A 72 -12.82 -5.62 4.66
N GLU A 73 -13.93 -6.13 5.19
CA GLU A 73 -14.88 -5.43 6.08
C GLU A 73 -14.90 -6.21 7.40
#